data_AF-M5CG46-F1
#
_entry.id   AF-M5CG46-F1
#
_cell.length_a   1.000
_cell.length_b   1.000
_cell.length_c   1.000
_cell.angle_alpha   90.00
_cell.angle_beta   90.00
_cell.angle_gamma   90.00
#
_symmetry.space_group_name_H-M   'P 1'
#
loop_
_entity.id
_entity.type
_entity.pdbx_description
1 polymer ?
#
loop_
_entity_poly.entity_id
_entity_poly.type
_entity_poly.pdbx_seq_one_letter_code
_entity_poly.pdbx_strand_id
1 'polypeptide(L)'
;MRDLAELGDEYVKLTSKQLVGVLIVVLIRRPILPLLAPSGVASSNAGVGILGTMGNKGGVALRLQLLDTTLVFMNAHLAASAHAVPPPDPNQVQPVFLGRGPIPADAVVDRRNADYVSLTGPGGRLNFTLLPRTPSALPSTVGFWDSHVSFFMGDFNYRIDLLDDEIRAFLDDPTEKDYVTLLKFDQLKVQQHFGRAFAGMTEGPIRFKPTYRCMIGKKEGHYWDAKRRPAWTDRILYQTARGKDKTVQLVEGSYQSYPAISLSDHKPVSADFIVQVEEMDRGLAESRMKQLIKNLGRLPLEQDVPRIRLSDDFIDFVDIFKATRSRIENSEHRDHHSILENHSFREWWTIASGLGNGVPNLGDSVAINITTNIANGIANELNAGNKKLEDIIILRAIRGKDTFLPINGAWTRTCLAYAPTALVRLPGAVRTSTVLKSAQLPPEKASSSPRELMRLINWLMKNSIEFDDLFEKPGDTEIVDQIIEALDTGAEFPYDEETPDHGVALAFGSALLLFLEEMPEPVIPYGLYAQCALTNSREQAYEILDTLPGLNANVRCNLSQDMEAHAVHPDVDFDYRISSLFLSTGQEGERHRSYAKNSEDICRRSVV
;
A
#
# COMPACT_ATOMS: atom_id res chain seq x y z
N MET A 1 -45.34 -25.65 -9.41
CA MET A 1 -44.41 -24.53 -9.11
C MET A 1 -44.21 -23.82 -10.44
N ARG A 2 -44.59 -22.54 -10.58
CA ARG A 2 -44.34 -21.78 -11.82
C ARG A 2 -42.83 -21.59 -11.97
N ASP A 3 -42.30 -21.73 -13.18
CA ASP A 3 -40.87 -21.53 -13.39
C ASP A 3 -40.51 -20.03 -13.40
N LEU A 4 -39.23 -19.74 -13.32
CA LEU A 4 -38.76 -18.35 -13.28
C LEU A 4 -38.97 -17.63 -14.64
N ALA A 5 -39.15 -18.35 -15.74
CA ALA A 5 -39.45 -17.77 -17.04
C ALA A 5 -40.91 -17.29 -17.10
N GLU A 6 -41.85 -18.04 -16.51
CA GLU A 6 -43.24 -17.66 -16.33
C GLU A 6 -43.42 -16.49 -15.35
N LEU A 7 -42.52 -16.36 -14.38
CA LEU A 7 -42.51 -15.27 -13.39
C LEU A 7 -41.59 -14.10 -13.80
N GLY A 8 -41.05 -14.11 -15.02
CA GLY A 8 -40.02 -13.17 -15.47
C GLY A 8 -40.42 -11.69 -15.32
N ASP A 9 -41.71 -11.38 -15.51
CA ASP A 9 -42.22 -10.02 -15.36
C ASP A 9 -42.30 -9.55 -13.90
N GLU A 10 -42.34 -10.47 -12.92
CA GLU A 10 -42.42 -10.15 -11.49
C GLU A 10 -41.05 -9.88 -10.86
N TYR A 11 -39.97 -10.36 -11.48
CA TYR A 11 -38.61 -10.27 -10.97
C TYR A 11 -37.73 -9.35 -11.81
N VAL A 12 -36.68 -8.80 -11.19
CA VAL A 12 -35.60 -8.12 -11.89
C VAL A 12 -34.26 -8.66 -11.42
N LYS A 13 -33.28 -8.67 -12.33
CA LYS A 13 -31.89 -8.89 -11.94
C LYS A 13 -31.38 -7.66 -11.20
N LEU A 14 -31.15 -7.80 -9.90
CA LEU A 14 -30.63 -6.71 -9.07
C LEU A 14 -29.13 -6.50 -9.33
N THR A 15 -28.35 -7.57 -9.20
CA THR A 15 -26.91 -7.54 -9.41
C THR A 15 -26.34 -8.94 -9.61
N SER A 16 -25.11 -9.02 -10.12
CA SER A 16 -24.36 -10.27 -10.27
C SER A 16 -22.88 -10.03 -10.14
N LYS A 17 -22.14 -11.03 -9.64
CA LYS A 17 -20.67 -10.98 -9.57
C LYS A 17 -20.09 -12.31 -10.03
N GLN A 18 -19.00 -12.24 -10.79
CA GLN A 18 -18.33 -13.41 -11.33
C GLN A 18 -16.83 -13.38 -10.98
N LEU A 19 -16.27 -14.57 -10.79
CA LEU A 19 -14.83 -14.84 -10.68
C LEU A 19 -14.54 -16.15 -11.43
N VAL A 20 -14.02 -16.05 -12.64
CA VAL A 20 -13.80 -17.20 -13.54
C VAL A 20 -15.09 -18.03 -13.68
N GLY A 21 -15.14 -19.23 -13.10
CA GLY A 21 -16.31 -20.13 -13.14
C GLY A 21 -17.30 -19.95 -11.99
N VAL A 22 -16.99 -19.13 -10.98
CA VAL A 22 -17.88 -18.87 -9.84
C VAL A 22 -18.75 -17.66 -10.14
N LEU A 23 -20.07 -17.83 -10.12
CA LEU A 23 -21.05 -16.78 -10.42
C LEU A 23 -22.08 -16.72 -9.31
N ILE A 24 -22.42 -15.51 -8.87
CA ILE A 24 -23.59 -15.25 -8.04
C ILE A 24 -24.49 -14.24 -8.73
N VAL A 25 -25.80 -14.50 -8.71
CA VAL A 25 -26.84 -13.65 -9.29
C VAL A 25 -27.93 -13.46 -8.25
N VAL A 26 -28.33 -12.21 -8.01
CA VAL A 26 -29.48 -11.89 -7.15
C VAL A 26 -30.62 -11.39 -8.03
N LEU A 27 -31.75 -12.08 -7.92
CA LEU A 27 -33.01 -11.69 -8.52
C LEU A 27 -33.96 -11.25 -7.42
N ILE A 28 -34.64 -10.13 -7.61
CA ILE A 28 -35.53 -9.54 -6.62
C ILE A 28 -36.90 -9.26 -7.24
N ARG A 29 -37.97 -9.50 -6.48
CA ARG A 29 -39.32 -9.13 -6.91
C ARG A 29 -39.46 -7.61 -6.97
N ARG A 30 -40.15 -7.10 -7.99
CA ARG A 30 -40.35 -5.65 -8.20
C ARG A 30 -40.91 -4.92 -6.97
N PRO A 31 -41.89 -5.44 -6.22
CA PRO A 31 -42.43 -4.74 -5.04
C PRO A 31 -41.42 -4.57 -3.90
N ILE A 32 -40.32 -5.32 -3.88
CA ILE A 32 -39.30 -5.24 -2.83
C ILE A 32 -38.23 -4.19 -3.19
N LEU A 33 -38.08 -3.83 -4.47
CA LEU A 33 -37.08 -2.85 -4.92
C LEU A 33 -37.11 -1.52 -4.13
N PRO A 34 -38.27 -0.91 -3.83
CA PRO A 34 -38.32 0.34 -3.06
C PRO A 34 -37.85 0.19 -1.61
N LEU A 35 -37.77 -1.03 -1.09
CA LEU A 35 -37.32 -1.32 0.27
C LEU A 35 -35.79 -1.44 0.37
N LEU A 36 -35.07 -1.44 -0.77
CA LEU A 36 -33.61 -1.42 -0.78
C LEU A 36 -33.09 -0.04 -0.37
N ALA A 37 -32.06 -0.01 0.48
CA ALA A 37 -31.40 1.24 0.83
C ALA A 37 -30.66 1.84 -0.40
N PRO A 38 -30.63 3.18 -0.57
CA PRO A 38 -30.02 3.86 -1.72
C PRO A 38 -28.55 3.53 -2.04
N SER A 39 -27.80 3.01 -1.05
CA SER A 39 -26.42 2.49 -1.21
C SER A 39 -26.28 1.09 -0.60
N GLY A 40 -27.37 0.33 -0.57
CA GLY A 40 -27.46 -0.95 0.14
C GLY A 40 -26.78 -2.13 -0.55
N VAL A 41 -26.47 -1.99 -1.85
CA VAL A 41 -25.93 -3.07 -2.68
C VAL A 41 -24.42 -2.91 -2.85
N ALA A 42 -23.67 -3.94 -2.47
CA ALA A 42 -22.23 -4.01 -2.70
C ALA A 42 -21.83 -5.41 -3.17
N SER A 43 -20.68 -5.51 -3.86
CA SER A 43 -20.15 -6.78 -4.35
C SER A 43 -18.66 -6.90 -4.08
N SER A 44 -18.18 -8.12 -3.88
CA SER A 44 -16.77 -8.42 -3.68
C SER A 44 -16.41 -9.76 -4.33
N ASN A 45 -15.14 -9.98 -4.67
CA ASN A 45 -14.63 -11.28 -5.11
C ASN A 45 -13.19 -11.47 -4.65
N ALA A 46 -12.78 -12.72 -4.49
CA ALA A 46 -11.42 -13.06 -4.07
C ALA A 46 -11.02 -14.44 -4.58
N GLY A 47 -9.83 -14.51 -5.20
CA GLY A 47 -9.20 -15.76 -5.60
C GLY A 47 -8.39 -16.40 -4.46
N VAL A 48 -8.50 -17.71 -4.34
CA VAL A 48 -7.75 -18.56 -3.40
C VAL A 48 -7.15 -19.80 -4.08
N GLY A 49 -7.14 -19.81 -5.41
CA GLY A 49 -6.67 -20.94 -6.22
C GLY A 49 -5.15 -21.04 -6.29
N ILE A 50 -4.60 -21.15 -7.50
CA ILE A 50 -3.14 -21.30 -7.69
C ILE A 50 -2.39 -20.18 -6.95
N LEU A 51 -1.32 -20.56 -6.23
CA LEU A 51 -0.53 -19.68 -5.34
C LEU A 51 -1.34 -19.00 -4.23
N GLY A 52 -2.55 -19.50 -3.94
CA GLY A 52 -3.46 -18.90 -2.98
C GLY A 52 -4.01 -17.54 -3.39
N THR A 53 -3.92 -17.14 -4.66
CA THR A 53 -4.37 -15.83 -5.16
C THR A 53 -5.15 -15.88 -6.47
N MET A 54 -4.97 -16.92 -7.30
CA MET A 54 -5.65 -17.01 -8.59
C MET A 54 -7.15 -17.34 -8.48
N GLY A 55 -7.93 -16.87 -9.44
CA GLY A 55 -9.41 -16.95 -9.42
C GLY A 55 -10.03 -18.29 -9.81
N ASN A 56 -9.24 -19.35 -10.08
CA ASN A 56 -9.76 -20.68 -10.44
C ASN A 56 -10.44 -21.41 -9.25
N LYS A 57 -10.17 -20.94 -8.03
CA LYS A 57 -10.88 -21.23 -6.78
C LYS A 57 -11.02 -19.91 -6.04
N GLY A 58 -12.06 -19.77 -5.24
CA GLY A 58 -12.35 -18.48 -4.60
C GLY A 58 -13.80 -18.30 -4.26
N GLY A 59 -14.14 -17.06 -3.93
CA GLY A 59 -15.48 -16.66 -3.60
C GLY A 59 -15.89 -15.38 -4.31
N VAL A 60 -17.18 -15.28 -4.61
CA VAL A 60 -17.86 -14.05 -4.97
C VAL A 60 -18.92 -13.78 -3.92
N ALA A 61 -19.08 -12.52 -3.52
CA ALA A 61 -20.06 -12.16 -2.51
C ALA A 61 -20.85 -10.92 -2.91
N LEU A 62 -22.12 -10.90 -2.50
CA LEU A 62 -23.06 -9.80 -2.67
C LEU A 62 -23.66 -9.43 -1.33
N ARG A 63 -23.64 -8.15 -1.01
CA ARG A 63 -24.26 -7.60 0.18
C ARG A 63 -25.43 -6.72 -0.23
N LEU A 64 -26.54 -6.84 0.48
CA LEU A 64 -27.78 -6.09 0.29
C LEU A 64 -28.19 -5.47 1.62
N GLN A 65 -28.82 -4.31 1.57
CA GLN A 65 -29.49 -3.72 2.72
C GLN A 65 -30.96 -3.50 2.37
N LEU A 66 -31.83 -4.27 3.01
CA LEU A 66 -33.28 -4.15 2.93
C LEU A 66 -33.75 -3.45 4.20
N LEU A 67 -34.33 -2.26 4.05
CA LEU A 67 -34.66 -1.38 5.16
C LEU A 67 -33.42 -1.17 6.05
N ASP A 68 -33.51 -1.51 7.33
CA ASP A 68 -32.38 -1.42 8.27
C ASP A 68 -31.73 -2.78 8.54
N THR A 69 -32.03 -3.79 7.70
CA THR A 69 -31.44 -5.14 7.80
C THR A 69 -30.46 -5.44 6.68
N THR A 70 -29.26 -5.89 7.05
CA THR A 70 -28.17 -6.18 6.11
C THR A 70 -28.04 -7.68 5.90
N LEU A 71 -28.05 -8.09 4.64
CA LEU A 71 -27.93 -9.48 4.19
C LEU A 71 -26.67 -9.61 3.35
N VAL A 72 -25.92 -10.69 3.53
CA VAL A 72 -24.78 -11.02 2.67
C VAL A 72 -24.88 -12.44 2.16
N PHE A 73 -24.55 -12.63 0.89
CA PHE A 73 -24.57 -13.91 0.20
C PHE A 73 -23.20 -14.17 -0.41
N MET A 74 -22.60 -15.31 -0.09
CA MET A 74 -21.34 -15.76 -0.69
C MET A 74 -21.56 -17.03 -1.49
N ASN A 75 -21.04 -17.06 -2.72
CA ASN A 75 -20.83 -18.29 -3.47
C ASN A 75 -19.32 -18.58 -3.51
N ALA A 76 -18.88 -19.74 -3.02
CA ALA A 76 -17.48 -20.16 -3.10
C ALA A 76 -17.27 -21.51 -3.76
N HIS A 77 -16.09 -21.66 -4.35
CA HIS A 77 -15.58 -22.90 -4.91
C HIS A 77 -14.21 -23.16 -4.27
N LEU A 78 -14.20 -24.03 -3.25
CA LEU A 78 -13.00 -24.32 -2.44
C LEU A 78 -12.15 -25.43 -3.06
N ALA A 79 -10.90 -25.58 -2.61
CA ALA A 79 -9.94 -26.53 -3.16
C ALA A 79 -10.48 -27.97 -3.27
N ALA A 80 -10.37 -28.55 -4.47
CA ALA A 80 -10.75 -29.94 -4.73
C ALA A 80 -9.64 -30.95 -4.38
N SER A 81 -8.36 -30.54 -4.44
CA SER A 81 -7.16 -31.36 -4.20
C SER A 81 -5.93 -30.49 -3.88
N ALA A 82 -4.92 -31.05 -3.21
CA ALA A 82 -3.73 -30.36 -2.69
C ALA A 82 -2.62 -30.03 -3.72
N HIS A 83 -2.86 -30.15 -5.03
CA HIS A 83 -1.88 -29.79 -6.07
C HIS A 83 -1.57 -28.27 -6.16
N ALA A 84 -2.06 -27.45 -5.23
CA ALA A 84 -1.84 -26.02 -5.18
C ALA A 84 -1.24 -25.55 -3.84
N VAL A 85 -0.44 -26.39 -3.17
CA VAL A 85 0.38 -25.95 -2.03
C VAL A 85 1.54 -25.10 -2.60
N PRO A 86 1.62 -23.79 -2.30
CA PRO A 86 2.83 -23.03 -2.59
C PRO A 86 4.00 -23.62 -1.78
N PRO A 87 5.25 -23.57 -2.28
CA PRO A 87 6.39 -24.04 -1.50
C PRO A 87 6.41 -23.32 -0.13
N PRO A 88 6.70 -24.05 0.96
CA PRO A 88 6.77 -23.44 2.29
C PRO A 88 7.85 -22.35 2.33
N ASP A 89 7.63 -21.37 3.19
CA ASP A 89 8.56 -20.29 3.52
C ASP A 89 9.97 -20.85 3.82
N PRO A 90 11.04 -20.36 3.17
CA PRO A 90 12.40 -20.80 3.45
C PRO A 90 12.85 -20.58 4.91
N ASN A 91 12.10 -19.80 5.70
CA ASN A 91 12.37 -19.60 7.13
C ASN A 91 11.66 -20.59 8.07
N GLN A 92 10.78 -21.48 7.57
CA GLN A 92 10.20 -22.55 8.38
C GLN A 92 11.02 -23.84 8.23
N VAL A 93 11.76 -24.18 9.29
CA VAL A 93 12.52 -25.44 9.38
C VAL A 93 11.57 -26.60 9.67
N GLN A 94 11.02 -27.21 8.63
CA GLN A 94 10.46 -28.57 8.67
C GLN A 94 11.12 -29.40 7.55
N PRO A 95 11.41 -30.69 7.78
CA PRO A 95 12.21 -31.48 6.85
C PRO A 95 11.46 -31.72 5.54
N VAL A 96 12.11 -31.36 4.44
CA VAL A 96 11.66 -31.55 3.07
C VAL A 96 11.57 -33.05 2.78
N PHE A 97 10.34 -33.58 2.64
CA PHE A 97 10.12 -34.87 1.99
C PHE A 97 9.81 -34.63 0.52
N LEU A 98 10.85 -34.68 -0.32
CA LEU A 98 10.73 -34.66 -1.78
C LEU A 98 10.21 -36.04 -2.24
N GLY A 99 8.90 -36.25 -2.11
CA GLY A 99 8.25 -37.50 -2.48
C GLY A 99 6.99 -37.26 -3.30
N ARG A 100 6.97 -37.75 -4.54
CA ARG A 100 5.73 -38.02 -5.30
C ARG A 100 4.96 -39.17 -4.64
N GLY A 101 4.53 -38.98 -3.39
CA GLY A 101 3.65 -39.88 -2.65
C GLY A 101 2.21 -39.34 -2.63
N PRO A 102 1.21 -40.18 -2.29
CA PRO A 102 -0.15 -39.72 -2.05
C PRO A 102 -0.14 -38.65 -0.94
N ILE A 103 -0.69 -37.48 -1.24
CA ILE A 103 -0.80 -36.38 -0.29
C ILE A 103 -1.69 -36.84 0.88
N PRO A 104 -1.28 -36.62 2.15
CA PRO A 104 -2.11 -36.96 3.31
C PRO A 104 -3.51 -36.34 3.19
N ALA A 105 -4.55 -37.11 3.49
CA ALA A 105 -5.94 -36.66 3.39
C ALA A 105 -6.19 -35.37 4.20
N ASP A 106 -5.51 -35.24 5.35
CA ASP A 106 -5.57 -34.09 6.23
C ASP A 106 -5.09 -32.79 5.56
N ALA A 107 -4.01 -32.85 4.77
CA ALA A 107 -3.47 -31.68 4.07
C ALA A 107 -4.45 -31.10 3.03
N VAL A 108 -5.33 -31.93 2.46
CA VAL A 108 -6.36 -31.47 1.51
C VAL A 108 -7.51 -30.78 2.25
N VAL A 109 -7.90 -31.29 3.41
CA VAL A 109 -8.95 -30.70 4.26
C VAL A 109 -8.48 -29.36 4.82
N ASP A 110 -7.24 -29.31 5.30
CA ASP A 110 -6.62 -28.08 5.81
C ASP A 110 -6.55 -27.00 4.74
N ARG A 111 -6.31 -27.37 3.47
CA ARG A 111 -6.35 -26.40 2.38
C ARG A 111 -7.73 -25.77 2.20
N ARG A 112 -8.81 -26.55 2.29
CA ARG A 112 -10.19 -26.02 2.20
C ARG A 112 -10.51 -25.10 3.37
N ASN A 113 -10.06 -25.46 4.57
CA ASN A 113 -10.16 -24.61 5.75
C ASN A 113 -9.39 -23.29 5.54
N ALA A 114 -8.18 -23.35 4.99
CA ALA A 114 -7.37 -22.18 4.69
C ALA A 114 -8.01 -21.28 3.61
N ASP A 115 -8.64 -21.86 2.58
CA ASP A 115 -9.42 -21.11 1.59
C ASP A 115 -10.58 -20.37 2.28
N TYR A 116 -11.34 -21.04 3.15
CA TYR A 116 -12.40 -20.42 3.96
C TYR A 116 -11.86 -19.26 4.80
N VAL A 117 -10.79 -19.47 5.56
CA VAL A 117 -10.16 -18.42 6.40
C VAL A 117 -9.65 -17.26 5.56
N SER A 118 -9.08 -17.52 4.37
CA SER A 118 -8.60 -16.45 3.48
C SER A 118 -9.73 -15.59 2.93
N LEU A 119 -10.90 -16.18 2.71
CA LEU A 119 -12.09 -15.48 2.23
C LEU A 119 -12.76 -14.66 3.35
N THR A 120 -12.93 -15.24 4.53
CA THR A 120 -13.79 -14.66 5.60
C THR A 120 -13.08 -14.31 6.91
N GLY A 121 -11.83 -14.68 7.11
CA GLY A 121 -11.12 -14.45 8.39
C GLY A 121 -10.86 -12.97 8.71
N PRO A 122 -10.26 -12.67 9.87
CA PRO A 122 -9.77 -11.32 10.18
C PRO A 122 -8.77 -10.85 9.11
N GLY A 123 -9.03 -9.70 8.48
CA GLY A 123 -8.24 -9.26 7.31
C GLY A 123 -8.48 -10.08 6.03
N GLY A 124 -9.57 -10.85 5.99
CA GLY A 124 -9.98 -11.64 4.85
C GLY A 124 -10.20 -10.80 3.60
N ARG A 125 -10.15 -11.47 2.44
CA ARG A 125 -10.11 -10.78 1.14
C ARG A 125 -11.48 -10.34 0.62
N LEU A 126 -12.58 -10.87 1.17
CA LEU A 126 -13.92 -10.47 0.79
C LEU A 126 -14.42 -9.31 1.65
N ASN A 127 -13.93 -8.12 1.31
CA ASN A 127 -14.40 -6.85 1.87
C ASN A 127 -15.26 -6.10 0.84
N PHE A 128 -16.23 -5.34 1.34
CA PHE A 128 -17.14 -4.52 0.56
C PHE A 128 -16.83 -3.05 0.82
N THR A 129 -16.60 -2.29 -0.26
CA THR A 129 -16.54 -0.83 -0.18
C THR A 129 -17.95 -0.27 -0.29
N LEU A 130 -18.42 0.38 0.77
CA LEU A 130 -19.71 1.06 0.80
C LEU A 130 -19.54 2.50 0.33
N LEU A 131 -20.42 2.93 -0.57
CA LEU A 131 -20.45 4.32 -1.00
C LEU A 131 -20.92 5.20 0.16
N PRO A 132 -20.24 6.34 0.38
CA PRO A 132 -20.59 7.25 1.46
C PRO A 132 -22.01 7.82 1.27
N ARG A 133 -22.73 7.98 2.38
CA ARG A 133 -24.10 8.54 2.37
C ARG A 133 -24.12 10.03 2.05
N THR A 134 -22.98 10.71 2.22
CA THR A 134 -22.78 12.13 1.89
C THR A 134 -21.49 12.30 1.09
N PRO A 135 -21.39 13.29 0.18
CA PRO A 135 -20.18 13.52 -0.63
C PRO A 135 -18.91 13.81 0.19
N SER A 136 -19.07 14.24 1.44
CA SER A 136 -17.96 14.58 2.35
C SER A 136 -17.45 13.42 3.20
N ALA A 137 -18.15 12.27 3.23
CA ALA A 137 -17.75 11.13 4.04
C ALA A 137 -16.82 10.21 3.26
N LEU A 138 -15.81 9.64 3.94
CA LEU A 138 -14.94 8.63 3.33
C LEU A 138 -15.71 7.32 3.08
N PRO A 139 -15.39 6.58 2.01
CA PRO A 139 -15.91 5.23 1.81
C PRO A 139 -15.57 4.35 3.01
N SER A 140 -16.55 3.60 3.51
CA SER A 140 -16.31 2.63 4.58
C SER A 140 -16.12 1.24 3.99
N THR A 141 -15.17 0.50 4.57
CA THR A 141 -14.95 -0.90 4.23
C THR A 141 -15.64 -1.75 5.29
N VAL A 142 -16.48 -2.69 4.85
CA VAL A 142 -17.12 -3.69 5.72
C VAL A 142 -16.73 -5.09 5.29
N GLY A 143 -16.48 -5.97 6.25
CA GLY A 143 -16.19 -7.37 6.01
C GLY A 143 -17.46 -8.21 5.80
N PHE A 144 -17.27 -9.49 5.48
CA PHE A 144 -18.36 -10.45 5.34
C PHE A 144 -19.21 -10.58 6.61
N TRP A 145 -18.59 -10.59 7.79
CA TRP A 145 -19.29 -10.78 9.06
C TRP A 145 -20.00 -9.54 9.62
N ASP A 146 -19.87 -8.38 8.97
CA ASP A 146 -20.49 -7.11 9.40
C ASP A 146 -21.97 -6.98 8.98
N SER A 147 -22.60 -8.09 8.57
CA SER A 147 -24.01 -8.14 8.16
C SER A 147 -24.87 -8.82 9.23
N HIS A 148 -26.14 -8.44 9.32
CA HIS A 148 -27.07 -9.04 10.29
C HIS A 148 -27.36 -10.51 9.98
N VAL A 149 -27.42 -10.88 8.70
CA VAL A 149 -27.62 -12.26 8.23
C VAL A 149 -26.62 -12.57 7.13
N SER A 150 -25.94 -13.71 7.28
CA SER A 150 -24.93 -14.18 6.34
C SER A 150 -25.32 -15.54 5.77
N PHE A 151 -25.26 -15.68 4.46
CA PHE A 151 -25.45 -16.93 3.72
C PHE A 151 -24.16 -17.29 3.00
N PHE A 152 -23.71 -18.52 3.16
CA PHE A 152 -22.52 -19.06 2.52
C PHE A 152 -22.91 -20.34 1.80
N MET A 153 -22.76 -20.35 0.48
CA MET A 153 -23.14 -21.46 -0.39
C MET A 153 -22.08 -21.75 -1.45
N GLY A 154 -22.20 -22.90 -2.11
CA GLY A 154 -21.37 -23.26 -3.26
C GLY A 154 -20.77 -24.67 -3.15
N ASP A 155 -19.74 -24.92 -3.96
CA ASP A 155 -18.98 -26.17 -3.94
C ASP A 155 -17.83 -26.07 -2.93
N PHE A 156 -18.08 -26.56 -1.72
CA PHE A 156 -17.10 -26.55 -0.64
C PHE A 156 -16.11 -27.70 -0.76
N ASN A 157 -16.37 -28.67 -1.63
CA ASN A 157 -15.49 -29.80 -1.93
C ASN A 157 -15.14 -30.74 -0.76
N TYR A 158 -15.72 -30.59 0.44
CA TYR A 158 -15.58 -31.55 1.54
C TYR A 158 -16.14 -32.91 1.15
N ARG A 159 -15.49 -33.98 1.62
CA ARG A 159 -15.80 -35.37 1.26
C ARG A 159 -16.23 -36.18 2.47
N ILE A 160 -16.74 -37.38 2.24
CA ILE A 160 -17.04 -38.37 3.29
C ILE A 160 -15.77 -39.21 3.53
N ASP A 161 -15.34 -39.29 4.77
CA ASP A 161 -14.13 -40.01 5.16
C ASP A 161 -14.42 -41.48 5.51
N LEU A 162 -14.87 -42.22 4.50
CA LEU A 162 -15.13 -43.67 4.52
C LEU A 162 -14.64 -44.32 3.23
N LEU A 163 -14.53 -45.65 3.21
CA LEU A 163 -14.21 -46.39 1.99
C LEU A 163 -15.38 -46.32 0.99
N ASP A 164 -15.09 -46.43 -0.30
CA ASP A 164 -16.12 -46.28 -1.36
C ASP A 164 -17.24 -47.32 -1.21
N ASP A 165 -16.87 -48.58 -0.94
CA ASP A 165 -17.83 -49.67 -0.77
C ASP A 165 -18.75 -49.45 0.43
N GLU A 166 -18.23 -48.91 1.54
CA GLU A 166 -19.01 -48.58 2.73
C GLU A 166 -20.00 -47.44 2.44
N ILE A 167 -19.55 -46.37 1.77
CA ILE A 167 -20.41 -45.25 1.38
C ILE A 167 -21.53 -45.77 0.48
N ARG A 168 -21.20 -46.58 -0.53
CA ARG A 168 -22.19 -47.10 -1.48
C ARG A 168 -23.18 -48.05 -0.81
N ALA A 169 -22.74 -48.85 0.16
CA ALA A 169 -23.64 -49.71 0.94
C ALA A 169 -24.71 -48.90 1.69
N PHE A 170 -24.36 -47.76 2.27
CA PHE A 170 -25.33 -46.85 2.89
C PHE A 170 -26.25 -46.13 1.89
N LEU A 171 -25.85 -46.03 0.62
CA LEU A 171 -26.60 -45.33 -0.43
C LEU A 171 -27.46 -46.25 -1.29
N ASP A 172 -27.39 -47.56 -1.05
CA ASP A 172 -28.28 -48.55 -1.62
C ASP A 172 -29.58 -48.56 -0.79
N ASP A 173 -30.65 -47.98 -1.36
CA ASP A 173 -31.93 -47.71 -0.68
C ASP A 173 -31.83 -46.98 0.69
N PRO A 174 -31.33 -45.73 0.72
CA PRO A 174 -30.98 -45.05 1.95
C PRO A 174 -32.20 -44.60 2.76
N THR A 175 -32.13 -44.78 4.08
CA THR A 175 -33.03 -44.15 5.03
C THR A 175 -32.44 -42.85 5.60
N GLU A 176 -33.28 -42.04 6.25
CA GLU A 176 -32.83 -40.83 6.96
C GLU A 176 -31.72 -41.13 7.99
N LYS A 177 -31.76 -42.30 8.63
CA LYS A 177 -30.76 -42.72 9.62
C LYS A 177 -29.40 -42.98 8.97
N ASP A 178 -29.39 -43.43 7.72
CA ASP A 178 -28.16 -43.69 6.97
C ASP A 178 -27.45 -42.38 6.62
N TYR A 179 -28.22 -41.36 6.21
CA TYR A 179 -27.68 -40.01 6.01
C TYR A 179 -27.08 -39.45 7.31
N VAL A 180 -27.81 -39.51 8.42
CA VAL A 180 -27.31 -39.05 9.73
C VAL A 180 -26.01 -39.77 10.12
N THR A 181 -25.89 -41.06 9.80
CA THR A 181 -24.70 -41.86 10.10
C THR A 181 -23.53 -41.47 9.21
N LEU A 182 -23.74 -41.35 7.90
CA LEU A 182 -22.71 -40.90 6.95
C LEU A 182 -22.20 -39.49 7.27
N LEU A 183 -23.08 -38.58 7.72
CA LEU A 183 -22.73 -37.21 8.09
C LEU A 183 -21.78 -37.12 9.29
N LYS A 184 -21.64 -38.17 10.10
CA LYS A 184 -20.61 -38.23 11.16
C LYS A 184 -19.19 -38.29 10.58
N PHE A 185 -19.06 -38.76 9.34
CA PHE A 185 -17.81 -38.86 8.60
C PHE A 185 -17.69 -37.78 7.52
N ASP A 186 -18.66 -36.86 7.42
CA ASP A 186 -18.58 -35.71 6.51
C ASP A 186 -17.51 -34.73 7.02
N GLN A 187 -16.49 -34.49 6.20
CA GLN A 187 -15.36 -33.64 6.59
C GLN A 187 -15.81 -32.24 7.01
N LEU A 188 -16.83 -31.64 6.36
CA LEU A 188 -17.32 -30.31 6.77
C LEU A 188 -17.89 -30.36 8.19
N LYS A 189 -18.75 -31.33 8.51
CA LYS A 189 -19.31 -31.50 9.86
C LYS A 189 -18.23 -31.68 10.91
N VAL A 190 -17.20 -32.48 10.61
CA VAL A 190 -16.04 -32.67 11.47
C VAL A 190 -15.28 -31.35 11.68
N GLN A 191 -14.98 -30.61 10.61
CA GLN A 191 -14.27 -29.33 10.70
C GLN A 191 -15.08 -28.25 11.46
N GLN A 192 -16.41 -28.22 11.29
CA GLN A 192 -17.30 -27.35 12.06
C GLN A 192 -17.28 -27.70 13.56
N HIS A 193 -17.35 -29.00 13.89
CA HIS A 193 -17.34 -29.47 15.27
C HIS A 193 -16.06 -29.08 16.01
N PHE A 194 -14.90 -29.18 15.35
CA PHE A 194 -13.61 -28.75 15.90
C PHE A 194 -13.34 -27.25 15.79
N GLY A 195 -14.28 -26.46 15.25
CA GLY A 195 -14.13 -25.02 15.10
C GLY A 195 -13.06 -24.58 14.09
N ARG A 196 -12.62 -25.48 13.18
CA ARG A 196 -11.54 -25.20 12.21
C ARG A 196 -12.03 -24.46 10.97
N ALA A 197 -13.29 -24.65 10.57
CA ALA A 197 -13.94 -23.93 9.48
C ALA A 197 -15.44 -23.85 9.71
N PHE A 198 -16.09 -22.80 9.21
CA PHE A 198 -17.55 -22.57 9.30
C PHE A 198 -18.12 -22.67 10.73
N ALA A 199 -17.31 -22.31 11.73
CA ALA A 199 -17.70 -22.35 13.14
C ALA A 199 -18.85 -21.37 13.42
N GLY A 200 -19.89 -21.84 14.12
CA GLY A 200 -21.08 -21.03 14.45
C GLY A 200 -22.07 -20.83 13.31
N MET A 201 -21.77 -21.29 12.09
CA MET A 201 -22.74 -21.33 11.00
C MET A 201 -23.66 -22.55 11.12
N THR A 202 -24.93 -22.35 10.78
CA THR A 202 -25.96 -23.39 10.78
C THR A 202 -26.17 -23.94 9.37
N GLU A 203 -26.43 -25.24 9.26
CA GLU A 203 -26.81 -25.91 8.03
C GLU A 203 -28.14 -26.66 8.24
N GLY A 204 -29.00 -26.69 7.23
CA GLY A 204 -30.21 -27.51 7.26
C GLY A 204 -29.92 -29.02 7.37
N PRO A 205 -30.88 -29.81 7.85
CA PRO A 205 -30.72 -31.27 7.86
C PRO A 205 -30.64 -31.80 6.42
N ILE A 206 -29.56 -32.51 6.10
CA ILE A 206 -29.38 -33.12 4.78
C ILE A 206 -30.20 -34.41 4.73
N ARG A 207 -31.24 -34.39 3.90
CA ARG A 207 -32.19 -35.50 3.67
C ARG A 207 -32.17 -36.00 2.23
N PHE A 208 -31.07 -35.73 1.53
CA PHE A 208 -30.92 -36.02 0.11
C PHE A 208 -29.59 -36.71 -0.17
N LYS A 209 -29.60 -37.52 -1.23
CA LYS A 209 -28.44 -38.27 -1.74
C LYS A 209 -27.25 -37.35 -2.08
N PRO A 210 -25.99 -37.82 -1.90
CA PRO A 210 -24.79 -37.07 -2.29
C PRO A 210 -24.85 -36.52 -3.71
N THR A 211 -24.41 -35.28 -3.88
CA THR A 211 -24.59 -34.48 -5.11
C THR A 211 -23.44 -34.63 -6.09
N TYR A 212 -22.31 -35.20 -5.66
CA TYR A 212 -21.10 -35.41 -6.45
C TYR A 212 -20.53 -36.82 -6.20
N ARG A 213 -19.84 -37.49 -7.14
CA ARG A 213 -19.77 -37.20 -8.58
C ARG A 213 -20.79 -38.03 -9.33
N CYS A 214 -21.65 -37.39 -10.09
CA CYS A 214 -22.72 -38.02 -10.85
C CYS A 214 -22.34 -38.27 -12.31
N MET A 215 -22.93 -39.28 -12.94
CA MET A 215 -22.88 -39.48 -14.38
C MET A 215 -23.81 -38.49 -15.08
N ILE A 216 -23.28 -37.76 -16.06
CA ILE A 216 -24.04 -36.81 -16.89
C ILE A 216 -25.12 -37.57 -17.66
N GLY A 217 -26.32 -37.00 -17.75
CA GLY A 217 -27.46 -37.59 -18.45
C GLY A 217 -28.27 -38.63 -17.64
N LYS A 218 -27.73 -39.14 -16.52
CA LYS A 218 -28.44 -40.11 -15.67
C LYS A 218 -29.23 -39.42 -14.56
N LYS A 219 -30.54 -39.73 -14.50
CA LYS A 219 -31.52 -39.06 -13.61
C LYS A 219 -31.91 -39.89 -12.38
N GLU A 220 -31.90 -41.22 -12.49
CA GLU A 220 -32.41 -42.14 -11.46
C GLU A 220 -31.53 -43.39 -11.26
N GLY A 221 -31.77 -44.11 -10.17
CA GLY A 221 -31.01 -45.30 -9.76
C GLY A 221 -29.60 -44.98 -9.24
N HIS A 222 -28.64 -45.89 -9.44
CA HIS A 222 -27.23 -45.62 -9.17
C HIS A 222 -26.65 -44.69 -10.24
N TYR A 223 -26.64 -43.39 -9.95
CA TYR A 223 -26.17 -42.37 -10.88
C TYR A 223 -24.76 -41.84 -10.58
N TRP A 224 -24.04 -42.39 -9.59
CA TRP A 224 -22.68 -41.97 -9.28
C TRP A 224 -21.63 -42.63 -10.17
N ASP A 225 -20.60 -41.87 -10.51
CA ASP A 225 -19.42 -42.37 -11.22
C ASP A 225 -18.68 -43.42 -10.35
N ALA A 226 -18.28 -44.54 -10.94
CA ALA A 226 -17.52 -45.59 -10.25
C ALA A 226 -16.10 -45.14 -9.88
N LYS A 227 -15.55 -44.12 -10.56
CA LYS A 227 -14.16 -43.65 -10.37
C LYS A 227 -13.99 -42.73 -9.16
N ARG A 228 -15.08 -42.26 -8.54
CA ARG A 228 -15.05 -41.28 -7.44
C ARG A 228 -16.08 -41.63 -6.38
N ARG A 229 -15.66 -41.49 -5.12
CA ARG A 229 -16.53 -41.62 -3.95
C ARG A 229 -17.66 -40.58 -3.97
N PRO A 230 -18.92 -40.98 -3.72
CA PRO A 230 -20.02 -40.05 -3.49
C PRO A 230 -19.73 -39.08 -2.33
N ALA A 231 -20.10 -37.80 -2.46
CA ALA A 231 -19.90 -36.77 -1.45
C ALA A 231 -20.94 -35.62 -1.55
N TRP A 232 -21.23 -34.98 -0.41
CA TRP A 232 -21.98 -33.72 -0.35
C TRP A 232 -21.02 -32.53 -0.44
N THR A 233 -20.65 -32.19 -1.67
CA THR A 233 -19.75 -31.08 -1.96
C THR A 233 -20.48 -29.74 -2.01
N ASP A 234 -21.75 -29.76 -2.42
CA ASP A 234 -22.59 -28.57 -2.65
C ASP A 234 -23.41 -28.27 -1.40
N ARG A 235 -23.16 -27.13 -0.73
CA ARG A 235 -23.67 -26.83 0.61
C ARG A 235 -24.27 -25.42 0.71
N ILE A 236 -25.22 -25.23 1.62
CA ILE A 236 -25.82 -23.93 1.95
C ILE A 236 -25.87 -23.77 3.46
N LEU A 237 -25.08 -22.83 3.98
CA LEU A 237 -24.97 -22.50 5.40
C LEU A 237 -25.44 -21.06 5.63
N TYR A 238 -25.89 -20.79 6.85
CA TYR A 238 -26.34 -19.45 7.24
C TYR A 238 -25.96 -19.13 8.69
N GLN A 239 -25.89 -17.84 9.01
CA GLN A 239 -25.62 -17.36 10.36
C GLN A 239 -26.30 -16.01 10.60
N THR A 240 -26.69 -15.77 11.85
CA THR A 240 -27.17 -14.47 12.33
C THR A 240 -26.15 -13.80 13.22
N ALA A 241 -26.12 -12.47 13.20
CA ALA A 241 -25.38 -11.69 14.18
C ALA A 241 -25.83 -12.02 15.62
N ARG A 242 -24.94 -11.83 16.59
CA ARG A 242 -25.22 -12.11 18.00
C ARG A 242 -26.47 -11.33 18.47
N GLY A 243 -27.43 -12.03 19.07
CA GLY A 243 -28.68 -11.44 19.55
C GLY A 243 -29.75 -11.24 18.47
N LYS A 244 -29.51 -11.74 17.24
CA LYS A 244 -30.43 -11.72 16.10
C LYS A 244 -30.90 -13.13 15.72
N ASP A 245 -30.87 -14.08 16.64
CA ASP A 245 -31.08 -15.51 16.38
C ASP A 245 -32.45 -15.86 15.78
N LYS A 246 -33.46 -14.98 15.95
CA LYS A 246 -34.81 -15.14 15.38
C LYS A 246 -34.97 -14.50 13.99
N THR A 247 -33.93 -13.88 13.45
CA THR A 247 -34.00 -13.08 12.21
C THR A 247 -34.08 -13.96 10.97
N VAL A 248 -33.54 -15.18 11.01
CA VAL A 248 -33.58 -16.12 9.88
C VAL A 248 -34.10 -17.47 10.34
N GLN A 249 -35.00 -18.03 9.54
CA GLN A 249 -35.53 -19.37 9.74
C GLN A 249 -35.46 -20.14 8.42
N LEU A 250 -34.83 -21.31 8.44
CA LEU A 250 -34.89 -22.26 7.33
C LEU A 250 -36.32 -22.84 7.24
N VAL A 251 -36.89 -22.84 6.03
CA VAL A 251 -38.18 -23.49 5.77
C VAL A 251 -37.99 -25.00 5.83
N GLU A 252 -38.78 -25.68 6.66
CA GLU A 252 -38.67 -27.12 6.84
C GLU A 252 -38.86 -27.87 5.52
N GLY A 253 -37.97 -28.83 5.24
CA GLY A 253 -37.99 -29.63 4.01
C GLY A 253 -37.51 -28.91 2.74
N SER A 254 -37.19 -27.61 2.79
CA SER A 254 -36.74 -26.86 1.60
C SER A 254 -35.27 -27.12 1.22
N TYR A 255 -34.45 -27.61 2.15
CA TYR A 255 -33.05 -27.93 1.87
C TYR A 255 -32.95 -29.29 1.15
N GLN A 256 -32.88 -29.24 -0.18
CA GLN A 256 -32.99 -30.42 -1.04
C GLN A 256 -32.10 -30.33 -2.28
N SER A 257 -31.87 -31.48 -2.92
CA SER A 257 -31.19 -31.58 -4.21
C SER A 257 -32.15 -31.98 -5.33
N TYR A 258 -31.77 -31.74 -6.59
CA TYR A 258 -32.60 -32.00 -7.77
C TYR A 258 -31.94 -33.00 -8.75
N PRO A 259 -32.00 -34.32 -8.49
CA PRO A 259 -31.37 -35.35 -9.34
C PRO A 259 -31.85 -35.36 -10.79
N ALA A 260 -33.09 -34.93 -11.03
CA ALA A 260 -33.71 -34.83 -12.36
C ALA A 260 -32.95 -33.89 -13.32
N ILE A 261 -32.19 -32.93 -12.78
CA ILE A 261 -31.30 -32.05 -13.53
C ILE A 261 -29.94 -32.76 -13.66
N SER A 262 -29.64 -33.26 -14.86
CA SER A 262 -28.48 -34.13 -15.12
C SER A 262 -27.51 -33.55 -16.16
N LEU A 263 -27.46 -32.22 -16.28
CA LEU A 263 -26.58 -31.51 -17.23
C LEU A 263 -25.12 -31.45 -16.76
N SER A 264 -24.88 -31.68 -15.47
CA SER A 264 -23.57 -31.62 -14.81
C SER A 264 -23.29 -32.94 -14.07
N ASP A 265 -22.03 -33.14 -13.67
CA ASP A 265 -21.63 -34.19 -12.73
C ASP A 265 -21.88 -33.79 -11.25
N HIS A 266 -22.44 -32.60 -11.03
CA HIS A 266 -23.07 -32.18 -9.77
C HIS A 266 -24.59 -32.12 -9.89
N LYS A 267 -25.30 -32.26 -8.77
CA LYS A 267 -26.75 -32.04 -8.66
C LYS A 267 -27.04 -30.69 -8.00
N PRO A 268 -27.95 -29.85 -8.55
CA PRO A 268 -28.31 -28.58 -7.93
C PRO A 268 -28.89 -28.77 -6.53
N VAL A 269 -28.64 -27.80 -5.65
CA VAL A 269 -29.13 -27.74 -4.27
C VAL A 269 -29.83 -26.41 -4.04
N SER A 270 -30.97 -26.43 -3.34
CA SER A 270 -31.69 -25.22 -2.91
C SER A 270 -32.00 -25.26 -1.44
N ALA A 271 -32.26 -24.09 -0.84
CA ALA A 271 -32.83 -23.92 0.48
C ALA A 271 -33.65 -22.63 0.51
N ASP A 272 -34.80 -22.66 1.19
CA ASP A 272 -35.68 -21.50 1.33
C ASP A 272 -35.58 -20.95 2.76
N PHE A 273 -35.54 -19.63 2.88
CA PHE A 273 -35.39 -18.95 4.16
C PHE A 273 -36.46 -17.88 4.35
N ILE A 274 -37.03 -17.81 5.55
CA ILE A 274 -37.83 -16.69 6.02
C ILE A 274 -36.89 -15.76 6.78
N VAL A 275 -36.73 -14.53 6.29
CA VAL A 275 -35.88 -13.52 6.91
C VAL A 275 -36.75 -12.38 7.42
N GLN A 276 -36.72 -12.13 8.72
CA GLN A 276 -37.35 -10.96 9.33
C GLN A 276 -36.46 -9.74 9.05
N VAL A 277 -37.05 -8.70 8.50
CA VAL A 277 -36.37 -7.41 8.29
C VAL A 277 -36.92 -6.37 9.25
N GLU A 278 -36.02 -5.54 9.75
CA GLU A 278 -36.30 -4.44 10.66
C GLU A 278 -36.34 -3.10 9.92
N GLU A 279 -37.26 -2.25 10.36
CA GLU A 279 -37.38 -0.87 9.93
C GLU A 279 -37.27 0.03 11.17
N MET A 280 -36.35 0.99 11.12
CA MET A 280 -36.15 1.96 12.17
C MET A 280 -37.19 3.07 12.04
N ASP A 281 -38.01 3.24 13.09
CA ASP A 281 -38.87 4.42 13.21
C ASP A 281 -38.01 5.67 13.38
N ARG A 282 -37.89 6.44 12.29
CA ARG A 282 -37.07 7.66 12.25
C ARG A 282 -37.63 8.74 13.18
N GLY A 283 -38.95 8.85 13.32
CA GLY A 283 -39.58 9.86 14.18
C GLY A 283 -39.32 9.57 15.66
N LEU A 284 -39.43 8.30 16.06
CA LEU A 284 -39.07 7.87 17.40
C LEU A 284 -37.56 7.99 17.66
N ALA A 285 -36.72 7.62 16.69
CA ALA A 285 -35.26 7.74 16.81
C ALA A 285 -34.84 9.20 17.00
N GLU A 286 -35.38 10.14 16.21
CA GLU A 286 -35.14 11.58 16.38
C GLU A 286 -35.65 12.08 17.73
N SER A 287 -36.85 11.66 18.14
CA SER A 287 -37.42 12.08 19.43
C SER A 287 -36.58 11.58 20.61
N ARG A 288 -36.15 10.32 20.57
CA ARG A 288 -35.25 9.74 21.57
C ARG A 288 -33.87 10.39 21.55
N MET A 289 -33.33 10.69 20.38
CA MET A 289 -32.06 11.41 20.25
C MET A 289 -32.17 12.80 20.91
N LYS A 290 -33.22 13.56 20.62
CA LYS A 290 -33.51 14.85 21.27
C LYS A 290 -33.68 14.71 22.78
N GLN A 291 -34.36 13.67 23.25
CA GLN A 291 -34.51 13.39 24.68
C GLN A 291 -33.19 12.97 25.36
N LEU A 292 -32.37 12.13 24.73
CA LEU A 292 -31.05 11.75 25.22
C LEU A 292 -30.14 12.98 25.31
N ILE A 293 -30.14 13.81 24.27
CA ILE A 293 -29.44 15.11 24.25
C ILE A 293 -29.90 16.00 25.41
N LYS A 294 -31.21 16.06 25.69
CA LYS A 294 -31.77 16.82 26.81
C LYS A 294 -31.40 16.23 28.19
N ASN A 295 -31.45 14.90 28.33
CA ASN A 295 -31.19 14.17 29.57
C ASN A 295 -29.70 14.08 29.92
N LEU A 296 -28.81 14.17 28.93
CA LEU A 296 -27.38 14.35 29.12
C LEU A 296 -27.03 15.69 29.82
N GLY A 297 -28.03 16.53 30.14
CA GLY A 297 -27.94 17.61 31.14
C GLY A 297 -27.20 18.85 30.67
N ARG A 298 -26.37 18.72 29.64
CA ARG A 298 -25.76 19.78 28.85
C ARG A 298 -25.52 19.18 27.47
N LEU A 299 -26.08 19.80 26.43
CA LEU A 299 -25.31 19.88 25.20
C LEU A 299 -23.94 20.43 25.62
N PRO A 300 -22.80 19.90 25.17
CA PRO A 300 -21.66 20.76 25.13
C PRO A 300 -22.13 22.00 24.37
N LEU A 301 -22.27 23.13 25.06
CA LEU A 301 -22.46 24.40 24.38
C LEU A 301 -21.30 24.51 23.39
N GLU A 302 -21.33 25.38 22.39
CA GLU A 302 -20.11 25.62 21.58
C GLU A 302 -18.85 25.92 22.42
N GLN A 303 -19.06 26.25 23.70
CA GLN A 303 -18.09 26.52 24.76
C GLN A 303 -17.48 25.24 25.42
N ASP A 304 -18.13 24.09 25.31
CA ASP A 304 -17.75 22.81 25.95
C ASP A 304 -17.14 21.79 24.96
N VAL A 305 -17.08 22.13 23.67
CA VAL A 305 -16.34 21.35 22.68
C VAL A 305 -14.85 21.63 22.89
N PRO A 306 -13.98 20.62 23.11
CA PRO A 306 -12.55 20.84 23.23
C PRO A 306 -12.03 21.61 22.02
N ARG A 307 -11.40 22.77 22.26
CA ARG A 307 -10.80 23.62 21.24
C ARG A 307 -9.30 23.67 21.45
N ILE A 308 -8.55 23.26 20.44
CA ILE A 308 -7.11 23.51 20.40
C ILE A 308 -6.92 24.98 20.06
N ARG A 309 -6.31 25.75 20.98
CA ARG A 309 -5.87 27.11 20.72
C ARG A 309 -4.42 27.09 20.28
N LEU A 310 -4.16 27.69 19.13
CA LEU A 310 -2.82 27.88 18.61
C LEU A 310 -2.27 29.21 19.12
N SER A 311 -0.95 29.35 19.24
CA SER A 311 -0.30 30.66 19.46
C SER A 311 -0.44 31.51 18.21
N ASP A 312 -0.27 30.83 17.08
CA ASP A 312 -0.12 31.44 15.77
C ASP A 312 -1.23 30.94 14.86
N ASP A 313 -1.84 31.87 14.12
CA ASP A 313 -2.93 31.56 13.18
C ASP A 313 -2.41 30.91 11.88
N PHE A 314 -1.12 31.04 11.60
CA PHE A 314 -0.42 30.45 10.46
C PHE A 314 1.08 30.36 10.77
N ILE A 315 1.78 29.45 10.10
CA ILE A 315 3.25 29.38 10.17
C ILE A 315 3.82 29.67 8.79
N ASP A 316 4.63 30.71 8.70
CA ASP A 316 5.38 31.04 7.50
C ASP A 316 6.87 30.75 7.73
N PHE A 317 7.38 29.77 6.99
CA PHE A 317 8.81 29.53 6.85
C PHE A 317 9.33 30.41 5.72
N VAL A 318 10.07 31.46 6.09
CA VAL A 318 10.72 32.36 5.14
C VAL A 318 12.10 31.79 4.79
N ASP A 319 12.51 31.91 3.53
CA ASP A 319 13.83 31.54 3.02
C ASP A 319 14.25 30.09 3.33
N ILE A 320 13.40 29.13 2.96
CA ILE A 320 13.78 27.71 3.03
C ILE A 320 14.79 27.44 1.92
N PHE A 321 16.06 27.41 2.32
CA PHE A 321 17.20 27.08 1.48
C PHE A 321 17.95 25.83 1.96
N LYS A 322 17.83 25.52 3.27
CA LYS A 322 18.22 24.27 3.97
C LYS A 322 17.50 24.20 5.32
N ALA A 323 17.30 22.99 5.85
CA ALA A 323 16.47 22.67 7.01
C ALA A 323 16.59 23.69 8.17
N THR A 324 15.57 24.52 8.36
CA THR A 324 15.53 25.53 9.43
C THR A 324 14.60 25.09 10.56
N ARG A 325 15.07 25.26 11.79
CA ARG A 325 14.38 24.88 13.04
C ARG A 325 13.75 26.11 13.66
N SER A 326 12.43 26.16 13.74
CA SER A 326 11.70 27.21 14.48
C SER A 326 11.03 26.62 15.73
N ARG A 327 11.09 27.37 16.83
CA ARG A 327 10.55 27.06 18.15
C ARG A 327 9.34 27.97 18.39
N ILE A 328 8.18 27.37 18.63
CA ILE A 328 6.95 28.10 18.98
C ILE A 328 6.68 27.88 20.47
N GLU A 329 6.44 28.96 21.21
CA GLU A 329 5.96 28.94 22.60
C GLU A 329 4.55 29.51 22.64
N ASN A 330 3.58 28.78 23.23
CA ASN A 330 2.27 29.35 23.54
C ASN A 330 1.88 29.19 25.00
N SER A 331 1.35 30.28 25.53
CA SER A 331 0.84 30.46 26.88
C SER A 331 -0.68 30.28 26.96
N GLU A 332 -1.09 29.50 27.96
CA GLU A 332 -2.30 29.61 28.78
C GLU A 332 -3.72 29.20 28.25
N HIS A 333 -4.20 28.10 28.88
CA HIS A 333 -5.54 27.85 29.47
C HIS A 333 -6.74 27.38 28.60
N ARG A 334 -6.97 26.04 28.69
CA ARG A 334 -8.15 25.27 29.19
C ARG A 334 -8.64 24.14 28.25
N ASP A 335 -8.44 22.92 28.75
CA ASP A 335 -9.40 21.81 28.80
C ASP A 335 -9.66 20.82 27.62
N HIS A 336 -9.02 19.64 27.74
CA HIS A 336 -9.36 18.25 27.33
C HIS A 336 -8.66 17.61 26.11
N HIS A 337 -7.76 16.68 26.45
CA HIS A 337 -7.29 15.47 25.76
C HIS A 337 -7.20 15.49 24.23
N SER A 338 -5.97 15.65 23.71
CA SER A 338 -5.63 15.35 22.32
C SER A 338 -4.40 14.45 22.24
N ILE A 339 -4.56 13.29 21.60
CA ILE A 339 -3.45 12.53 21.03
C ILE A 339 -3.17 13.19 19.68
N LEU A 340 -2.02 13.83 19.55
CA LEU A 340 -1.44 14.11 18.23
C LEU A 340 -0.94 12.76 17.73
N GLU A 341 -1.73 12.05 16.92
CA GLU A 341 -1.17 10.93 16.18
C GLU A 341 -0.07 11.50 15.27
N ASN A 342 1.13 10.93 15.41
CA ASN A 342 2.32 11.31 14.68
C ASN A 342 2.16 10.83 13.22
N HIS A 343 1.36 11.55 12.45
CA HIS A 343 1.22 11.35 11.02
C HIS A 343 2.25 12.24 10.35
N SER A 344 3.24 11.65 9.68
CA SER A 344 4.08 12.37 8.74
C SER A 344 3.19 13.00 7.67
N PHE A 345 3.08 14.33 7.68
CA PHE A 345 2.30 15.08 6.70
C PHE A 345 3.20 15.42 5.51
N ARG A 346 3.03 14.68 4.40
CA ARG A 346 3.88 14.73 3.20
C ARG A 346 5.36 14.43 3.52
N GLU A 347 6.15 14.14 2.49
CA GLU A 347 7.54 13.69 2.65
C GLU A 347 8.49 14.76 3.21
N TRP A 348 8.04 16.02 3.37
CA TRP A 348 8.89 17.16 3.73
C TRP A 348 8.57 17.85 5.07
N TRP A 349 7.47 17.53 5.75
CA TRP A 349 7.18 18.05 7.10
C TRP A 349 7.27 16.94 8.15
N THR A 350 8.02 17.19 9.22
CA THR A 350 8.06 16.32 10.41
C THR A 350 7.50 17.09 11.59
N ILE A 351 6.55 16.48 12.29
CA ILE A 351 5.90 17.07 13.46
C ILE A 351 6.32 16.23 14.66
N ALA A 352 6.96 16.84 15.65
CA ALA A 352 7.34 16.18 16.89
C ALA A 352 6.68 16.91 18.07
N SER A 353 5.92 16.18 18.89
CA SER A 353 5.42 16.72 20.15
C SER A 353 6.47 16.56 21.25
N GLY A 354 6.59 17.57 22.12
CA GLY A 354 7.43 17.49 23.32
C GLY A 354 6.94 16.50 24.38
N LEU A 355 5.78 15.84 24.19
CA LEU A 355 5.12 14.97 25.17
C LEU A 355 5.37 13.46 24.97
N GLY A 356 5.98 13.02 23.86
CA GLY A 356 6.02 11.61 23.50
C GLY A 356 4.61 10.99 23.39
N ASN A 357 4.42 9.76 23.89
CA ASN A 357 3.12 9.06 23.90
C ASN A 357 2.17 9.52 25.03
N GLY A 358 2.54 10.57 25.78
CA GLY A 358 1.73 11.10 26.87
C GLY A 358 0.52 11.90 26.37
N VAL A 359 -0.59 11.84 27.09
CA VAL A 359 -1.75 12.70 26.86
C VAL A 359 -1.60 13.95 27.74
N PRO A 360 -1.62 15.17 27.18
CA PRO A 360 -1.51 16.38 27.98
C PRO A 360 -2.75 16.52 28.87
N ASN A 361 -2.53 16.97 30.12
CA ASN A 361 -3.64 17.29 31.00
C ASN A 361 -4.25 18.63 30.62
N LEU A 362 -5.38 18.87 31.26
CA LEU A 362 -6.12 20.11 31.27
C LEU A 362 -5.25 21.35 31.55
N GLY A 363 -5.05 22.21 30.55
CA GLY A 363 -4.29 23.45 30.72
C GLY A 363 -2.78 23.31 30.53
N ASP A 364 -2.28 22.12 30.21
CA ASP A 364 -0.88 21.92 29.85
C ASP A 364 -0.59 22.52 28.47
N SER A 365 0.47 23.33 28.37
CA SER A 365 1.02 23.77 27.09
C SER A 365 1.92 22.67 26.52
N VAL A 366 1.70 22.32 25.24
CA VAL A 366 2.51 21.34 24.52
C VAL A 366 3.26 22.05 23.41
N ALA A 367 4.60 21.99 23.47
CA ALA A 367 5.41 22.43 22.35
C ALA A 367 5.28 21.41 21.20
N ILE A 368 4.87 21.90 20.03
CA ILE A 368 4.88 21.15 18.77
C ILE A 368 6.04 21.69 17.95
N ASN A 369 7.02 20.86 17.68
CA ASN A 369 8.14 21.18 16.82
C ASN A 369 7.80 20.73 15.41
N ILE A 370 7.69 21.67 14.48
CA ILE A 370 7.51 21.39 13.06
C ILE A 370 8.85 21.65 12.38
N THR A 371 9.45 20.60 11.84
CA THR A 371 10.71 20.70 11.11
C THR A 371 10.50 20.33 9.66
N THR A 372 11.13 21.07 8.75
CA THR A 372 11.15 20.73 7.33
C THR A 372 12.43 19.98 6.99
N ASN A 373 12.29 18.88 6.24
CA ASN A 373 13.42 18.17 5.66
C ASN A 373 13.07 17.83 4.21
N ILE A 374 13.69 18.55 3.27
CA ILE A 374 13.36 18.43 1.85
C ILE A 374 14.38 17.52 1.21
N ALA A 375 13.94 16.34 0.78
CA ALA A 375 14.80 15.44 0.00
C ALA A 375 15.07 15.99 -1.41
N ASN A 376 16.20 15.61 -2.00
CA ASN A 376 16.73 16.17 -3.25
C ASN A 376 15.74 16.07 -4.42
N GLY A 377 14.96 14.98 -4.49
CA GLY A 377 13.91 14.81 -5.50
C GLY A 377 12.80 15.88 -5.40
N ILE A 378 12.41 16.26 -4.18
CA ILE A 378 11.42 17.31 -3.93
C ILE A 378 12.04 18.69 -4.20
N ALA A 379 13.28 18.91 -3.75
CA ALA A 379 14.01 20.15 -4.00
C ALA A 379 14.07 20.46 -5.51
N ASN A 380 14.34 19.47 -6.36
CA ASN A 380 14.31 19.61 -7.82
C ASN A 380 12.95 20.10 -8.36
N GLU A 381 11.85 19.55 -7.85
CA GLU A 381 10.51 19.97 -8.27
C GLU A 381 10.12 21.36 -7.77
N LEU A 382 10.57 21.76 -6.58
CA LEU A 382 10.40 23.10 -6.02
C LEU A 382 11.20 24.14 -6.82
N ASN A 383 12.44 23.77 -7.15
CA ASN A 383 13.35 24.51 -8.01
C ASN A 383 12.77 24.73 -9.43
N ALA A 384 12.13 23.71 -10.00
CA ALA A 384 11.39 23.82 -11.26
C ALA A 384 10.06 24.59 -11.14
N GLY A 385 9.62 24.90 -9.91
CA GLY A 385 8.31 25.51 -9.59
C GLY A 385 7.11 24.65 -9.96
N ASN A 386 7.32 23.33 -10.06
CA ASN A 386 6.24 22.35 -10.26
C ASN A 386 5.50 22.07 -8.95
N LYS A 387 6.14 22.31 -7.80
CA LYS A 387 5.57 22.22 -6.47
C LYS A 387 5.68 23.54 -5.72
N LYS A 388 4.82 23.71 -4.71
CA LYS A 388 4.89 24.76 -3.71
C LYS A 388 4.87 24.14 -2.32
N LEU A 389 5.54 24.77 -1.36
CA LEU A 389 5.53 24.36 0.04
C LEU A 389 4.32 24.96 0.75
N GLU A 390 3.11 24.55 0.35
CA GLU A 390 1.87 24.97 0.99
C GLU A 390 1.19 23.72 1.55
N ASP A 391 0.88 23.70 2.84
CA ASP A 391 0.14 22.60 3.46
C ASP A 391 -0.74 23.08 4.62
N ILE A 392 -1.67 22.23 5.07
CA ILE A 392 -2.53 22.52 6.21
C ILE A 392 -2.42 21.37 7.20
N ILE A 393 -1.86 21.66 8.39
CA ILE A 393 -1.88 20.71 9.49
C ILE A 393 -3.29 20.69 10.09
N ILE A 394 -3.88 19.50 10.18
CA ILE A 394 -5.18 19.29 10.81
C ILE A 394 -4.95 18.71 12.21
N LEU A 395 -5.14 19.53 13.23
CA LEU A 395 -5.09 19.11 14.62
C LEU A 395 -6.47 18.62 15.06
N ARG A 396 -6.59 17.31 15.30
CA ARG A 396 -7.85 16.69 15.74
C ARG A 396 -7.89 16.60 17.25
N ALA A 397 -8.83 17.30 17.87
CA ALA A 397 -9.18 17.09 19.26
C ALA A 397 -10.07 15.85 19.41
N ILE A 398 -9.80 14.98 20.40
CA ILE A 398 -10.63 13.80 20.64
C ILE A 398 -12.02 14.27 21.05
N ARG A 399 -13.03 13.99 20.21
CA ARG A 399 -14.41 14.49 20.39
C ARG A 399 -14.52 16.03 20.38
N GLY A 400 -13.55 16.73 19.79
CA GLY A 400 -13.54 18.20 19.62
C GLY A 400 -13.70 18.65 18.15
N LYS A 401 -13.52 19.95 17.89
CA LYS A 401 -13.46 20.49 16.52
C LYS A 401 -12.05 20.30 15.96
N ASP A 402 -11.96 20.06 14.65
CA ASP A 402 -10.68 20.09 13.94
C ASP A 402 -10.17 21.55 13.87
N THR A 403 -8.92 21.75 14.28
CA THR A 403 -8.22 23.03 14.13
C THR A 403 -7.28 22.92 12.93
N PHE A 404 -7.39 23.85 12.00
CA PHE A 404 -6.57 23.91 10.78
C PHE A 404 -5.47 24.95 10.99
N LEU A 405 -4.21 24.52 10.87
CA LEU A 405 -3.06 25.39 10.90
C LEU A 405 -2.43 25.43 9.50
N PRO A 406 -2.64 26.50 8.73
CA PRO A 406 -1.98 26.66 7.44
C PRO A 406 -0.48 26.88 7.65
N ILE A 407 0.31 26.17 6.85
CA ILE A 407 1.76 26.28 6.81
C ILE A 407 2.17 26.65 5.40
N ASN A 408 2.86 27.77 5.28
CA ASN A 408 3.47 28.18 4.03
C ASN A 408 4.99 28.15 4.19
N GLY A 409 5.65 27.72 3.12
CA GLY A 409 7.09 27.78 2.95
C GLY A 409 7.41 28.60 1.71
N ALA A 410 8.22 29.63 1.87
CA ALA A 410 8.87 30.31 0.77
C ALA A 410 10.12 29.50 0.38
N TRP A 411 10.05 28.77 -0.74
CA TRP A 411 11.22 28.10 -1.30
C TRP A 411 12.11 29.10 -2.02
N THR A 412 13.34 29.23 -1.55
CA THR A 412 14.36 30.03 -2.21
C THR A 412 15.14 29.12 -3.15
N ARG A 413 15.04 29.40 -4.46
CA ARG A 413 15.60 28.49 -5.47
C ARG A 413 17.12 28.43 -5.37
N THR A 414 17.66 27.25 -5.61
CA THR A 414 19.08 26.97 -5.60
C THR A 414 19.53 26.24 -6.86
N CYS A 415 20.79 26.39 -7.23
CA CYS A 415 21.45 25.56 -8.24
C CYS A 415 21.70 24.13 -7.73
N LEU A 416 21.74 23.93 -6.41
CA LEU A 416 21.80 22.60 -5.79
C LEU A 416 20.49 21.83 -6.04
N ALA A 417 20.56 20.50 -6.12
CA ALA A 417 19.40 19.66 -6.40
C ALA A 417 18.57 20.08 -7.63
N TYR A 418 19.18 20.83 -8.56
CA TYR A 418 18.57 21.22 -9.83
C TYR A 418 19.08 20.28 -10.92
N ALA A 419 18.20 19.77 -11.77
CA ALA A 419 18.64 18.90 -12.86
C ALA A 419 19.65 19.64 -13.78
N PRO A 420 20.84 19.06 -14.06
CA PRO A 420 21.84 19.70 -14.93
C PRO A 420 21.28 20.07 -16.31
N THR A 421 20.40 19.22 -16.86
CA THR A 421 19.70 19.44 -18.14
C THR A 421 18.82 20.69 -18.13
N ALA A 422 18.35 21.09 -16.96
CA ALA A 422 17.55 22.27 -16.75
C ALA A 422 18.43 23.51 -16.47
N LEU A 423 19.54 23.36 -15.73
CA LEU A 423 20.52 24.44 -15.47
C LEU A 423 21.14 24.97 -16.77
N VAL A 424 21.56 24.10 -17.68
CA VAL A 424 22.17 24.52 -18.96
C VAL A 424 21.23 25.31 -19.87
N ARG A 425 19.93 25.28 -19.58
CA ARG A 425 18.90 25.98 -20.32
C ARG A 425 18.45 27.26 -19.63
N LEU A 426 19.03 27.64 -18.49
CA LEU A 426 18.73 28.91 -17.85
C LEU A 426 19.47 30.06 -18.55
N PRO A 427 18.81 31.22 -18.78
CA PRO A 427 19.44 32.37 -19.43
C PRO A 427 20.49 33.06 -18.54
N GLY A 428 20.34 32.93 -17.21
CA GLY A 428 21.21 33.49 -16.17
C GLY A 428 21.09 32.66 -14.88
N ALA A 429 21.57 33.22 -13.77
CA ALA A 429 21.56 32.55 -12.47
C ALA A 429 20.14 32.18 -12.00
N VAL A 430 20.03 31.13 -11.20
CA VAL A 430 18.76 30.49 -10.82
C VAL A 430 17.74 31.48 -10.21
N ARG A 431 18.19 32.47 -9.44
CA ARG A 431 17.33 33.47 -8.78
C ARG A 431 17.08 34.74 -9.58
N THR A 432 17.79 34.95 -10.70
CA THR A 432 17.56 36.12 -11.57
C THR A 432 16.35 35.96 -12.51
N SER A 433 15.83 34.73 -12.67
CA SER A 433 14.76 34.42 -13.62
C SER A 433 13.38 34.34 -12.93
N THR A 434 12.52 35.33 -13.21
CA THR A 434 11.25 35.54 -12.50
C THR A 434 10.04 34.75 -13.03
N VAL A 435 10.12 34.03 -14.17
CA VAL A 435 8.94 33.38 -14.79
C VAL A 435 9.14 31.87 -15.08
N LEU A 436 8.39 31.04 -14.33
CA LEU A 436 8.61 29.60 -14.08
C LEU A 436 8.39 28.60 -15.23
N LYS A 437 7.60 28.89 -16.26
CA LYS A 437 7.24 27.86 -17.29
C LYS A 437 7.72 28.16 -18.70
N SER A 438 8.36 29.31 -18.90
CA SER A 438 8.80 29.80 -20.21
C SER A 438 10.26 30.27 -20.23
N ALA A 439 10.99 30.12 -19.13
CA ALA A 439 12.35 30.64 -18.99
C ALA A 439 13.47 29.70 -19.47
N GLN A 440 13.18 28.43 -19.74
CA GLN A 440 14.20 27.54 -20.30
C GLN A 440 14.41 27.87 -21.78
N LEU A 441 15.65 28.21 -22.12
CA LEU A 441 16.08 28.37 -23.49
C LEU A 441 15.74 27.09 -24.31
N PRO A 442 15.46 27.24 -25.61
CA PRO A 442 15.35 26.10 -26.52
C PRO A 442 16.59 25.20 -26.40
N PRO A 443 16.47 23.88 -26.60
CA PRO A 443 17.60 22.95 -26.51
C PRO A 443 18.82 23.37 -27.34
N GLU A 444 18.57 24.02 -28.48
CA GLU A 444 19.60 24.56 -29.39
C GLU A 444 20.48 25.67 -28.79
N LYS A 445 20.01 26.33 -27.73
CA LYS A 445 20.72 27.41 -27.03
C LYS A 445 21.22 26.99 -25.64
N ALA A 446 21.18 25.70 -25.33
CA ALA A 446 21.72 25.18 -24.08
C ALA A 446 23.25 25.33 -24.03
N SER A 447 23.79 25.66 -22.86
CA SER A 447 25.24 25.61 -22.65
C SER A 447 25.75 24.17 -22.65
N SER A 448 27.04 23.98 -22.95
CA SER A 448 27.69 22.66 -22.94
C SER A 448 27.78 22.07 -21.53
N SER A 449 27.80 22.91 -20.49
CA SER A 449 27.83 22.51 -19.07
C SER A 449 27.15 23.58 -18.20
N PRO A 450 26.69 23.21 -16.98
CA PRO A 450 26.10 24.17 -16.03
C PRO A 450 27.08 25.28 -15.71
N ARG A 451 26.62 26.55 -15.73
CA ARG A 451 27.49 27.71 -15.53
C ARG A 451 28.06 27.74 -14.12
N GLU A 452 27.24 27.33 -13.16
CA GLU A 452 27.57 27.26 -11.74
C GLU A 452 28.73 26.30 -11.49
N LEU A 453 28.69 25.12 -12.12
CA LEU A 453 29.78 24.15 -12.10
C LEU A 453 31.07 24.73 -12.70
N MET A 454 30.96 25.41 -13.84
CA MET A 454 32.14 26.01 -14.49
C MET A 454 32.74 27.14 -13.66
N ARG A 455 31.92 27.92 -12.94
CA ARG A 455 32.41 28.97 -12.04
C ARG A 455 33.21 28.40 -10.88
N LEU A 456 32.78 27.27 -10.31
CA LEU A 456 33.54 26.57 -9.26
C LEU A 456 34.87 26.01 -9.79
N ILE A 457 34.83 25.27 -10.90
CA ILE A 457 36.02 24.67 -11.51
C ILE A 457 37.03 25.75 -11.93
N ASN A 458 36.58 26.81 -12.61
CA ASN A 458 37.49 27.87 -13.05
C ASN A 458 38.17 28.59 -11.88
N TRP A 459 37.48 28.72 -10.75
CA TRP A 459 38.07 29.34 -9.56
C TRP A 459 39.11 28.40 -8.94
N LEU A 460 38.81 27.11 -8.78
CA LEU A 460 39.74 26.10 -8.25
C LEU A 460 41.00 25.98 -9.12
N MET A 461 40.82 25.83 -10.44
CA MET A 461 41.91 25.81 -11.41
C MET A 461 42.84 27.01 -11.35
N LYS A 462 42.33 28.19 -10.98
CA LYS A 462 43.13 29.41 -10.91
C LYS A 462 43.84 29.56 -9.56
N ASN A 463 43.20 29.13 -8.47
CA ASN A 463 43.50 29.59 -7.11
C ASN A 463 43.86 28.47 -6.11
N SER A 464 43.67 27.18 -6.43
CA SER A 464 43.86 26.07 -5.47
C SER A 464 44.90 25.02 -5.87
N ILE A 465 45.71 25.30 -6.90
CA ILE A 465 46.75 24.36 -7.36
C ILE A 465 47.81 24.08 -6.28
N GLU A 466 48.03 25.02 -5.35
CA GLU A 466 49.09 24.93 -4.33
C GLU A 466 48.67 24.24 -3.01
N PHE A 467 47.41 23.78 -2.87
CA PHE A 467 46.90 23.22 -1.62
C PHE A 467 46.72 21.70 -1.68
N ASP A 468 47.61 20.96 -1.02
CA ASP A 468 47.67 19.48 -1.05
C ASP A 468 46.52 18.77 -0.29
N ASP A 469 45.81 19.45 0.62
CA ASP A 469 44.71 18.85 1.42
C ASP A 469 43.31 19.23 0.89
N LEU A 470 43.25 19.76 -0.33
CA LEU A 470 42.01 20.02 -1.06
C LEU A 470 41.19 18.73 -1.19
N PHE A 471 39.91 18.80 -0.84
CA PHE A 471 38.97 17.66 -0.75
C PHE A 471 39.24 16.63 0.36
N GLU A 472 40.31 16.76 1.16
CA GLU A 472 40.54 15.93 2.35
C GLU A 472 39.85 16.50 3.59
N LYS A 473 39.89 17.83 3.74
CA LYS A 473 39.25 18.54 4.84
C LYS A 473 38.00 19.28 4.36
N PRO A 474 36.90 19.25 5.15
CA PRO A 474 35.76 20.10 4.87
C PRO A 474 36.15 21.56 5.06
N GLY A 475 35.71 22.40 4.14
CA GLY A 475 35.77 23.85 4.28
C GLY A 475 34.75 24.36 5.29
N ASP A 476 34.91 25.63 5.67
CA ASP A 476 33.97 26.29 6.58
C ASP A 476 32.57 26.38 5.94
N THR A 477 31.55 25.92 6.68
CA THR A 477 30.16 25.90 6.24
C THR A 477 29.62 27.29 5.91
N GLU A 478 30.03 28.34 6.63
CA GLU A 478 29.56 29.70 6.36
C GLU A 478 30.12 30.24 5.04
N ILE A 479 31.36 29.88 4.72
CA ILE A 479 32.02 30.24 3.45
C ILE A 479 31.40 29.44 2.30
N VAL A 480 31.12 28.15 2.50
CA VAL A 480 30.41 27.32 1.51
C VAL A 480 29.05 27.92 1.18
N ASP A 481 28.27 28.32 2.19
CA ASP A 481 26.94 28.92 1.97
C ASP A 481 27.04 30.27 1.21
N GLN A 482 28.06 31.09 1.47
CA GLN A 482 28.33 32.32 0.70
C GLN A 482 28.69 32.03 -0.76
N ILE A 483 29.48 30.98 -1.02
CA ILE A 483 29.81 30.54 -2.38
C ILE A 483 28.54 30.11 -3.12
N ILE A 484 27.71 29.27 -2.50
CA ILE A 484 26.44 28.83 -3.11
C ILE A 484 25.51 30.02 -3.36
N GLU A 485 25.42 30.97 -2.44
CA GLU A 485 24.60 32.18 -2.62
C GLU A 485 25.09 33.01 -3.83
N ALA A 486 26.41 33.12 -4.02
CA ALA A 486 27.00 33.78 -5.19
C ALA A 486 26.72 33.02 -6.51
N LEU A 487 26.64 31.68 -6.47
CA LEU A 487 26.22 30.87 -7.61
C LEU A 487 24.75 31.11 -7.96
N ASP A 488 23.87 31.09 -6.96
CA ASP A 488 22.43 31.21 -7.11
C ASP A 488 21.96 32.58 -7.61
N THR A 489 22.64 33.63 -7.15
CA THR A 489 22.37 35.02 -7.53
C THR A 489 23.13 35.44 -8.78
N GLY A 490 24.22 34.75 -9.11
CA GLY A 490 25.15 35.14 -10.18
C GLY A 490 26.06 36.30 -9.80
N ALA A 491 26.13 36.68 -8.53
CA ALA A 491 27.07 37.69 -8.04
C ALA A 491 28.52 37.18 -8.09
N GLU A 492 29.49 38.08 -8.19
CA GLU A 492 30.92 37.72 -8.09
C GLU A 492 31.25 37.14 -6.72
N PHE A 493 32.25 36.26 -6.66
CA PHE A 493 32.69 35.70 -5.39
C PHE A 493 33.34 36.79 -4.53
N PRO A 494 32.98 36.94 -3.24
CA PRO A 494 33.44 38.04 -2.40
C PRO A 494 34.87 37.82 -1.84
N TYR A 495 35.71 37.07 -2.57
CA TYR A 495 37.05 36.66 -2.12
C TYR A 495 38.11 37.19 -3.08
N ASP A 496 39.28 37.50 -2.52
CA ASP A 496 40.42 37.97 -3.30
C ASP A 496 41.00 36.83 -4.13
N GLU A 497 41.02 36.98 -5.45
CA GLU A 497 41.59 36.01 -6.40
C GLU A 497 43.10 36.15 -6.55
N GLU A 498 43.73 37.20 -5.99
CA GLU A 498 45.19 37.40 -6.08
C GLU A 498 45.94 36.72 -4.93
N THR A 499 45.31 36.56 -3.76
CA THR A 499 45.84 35.80 -2.62
C THR A 499 44.74 34.98 -1.93
N PRO A 500 44.38 33.80 -2.47
CA PRO A 500 43.32 32.97 -1.91
C PRO A 500 43.74 32.40 -0.54
N ASP A 501 42.91 32.61 0.47
CA ASP A 501 43.10 31.96 1.78
C ASP A 501 42.84 30.45 1.65
N HIS A 502 43.64 29.66 2.37
CA HIS A 502 43.55 28.22 2.41
C HIS A 502 42.15 27.73 2.82
N GLY A 503 41.53 28.40 3.80
CA GLY A 503 40.17 28.09 4.23
C GLY A 503 39.12 28.31 3.14
N VAL A 504 39.34 29.30 2.27
CA VAL A 504 38.46 29.60 1.13
C VAL A 504 38.61 28.53 0.06
N ALA A 505 39.84 28.09 -0.25
CA ALA A 505 40.07 27.00 -1.21
C ALA A 505 39.38 25.68 -0.78
N LEU A 506 39.47 25.31 0.49
CA LEU A 506 38.77 24.14 1.05
C LEU A 506 37.24 24.29 0.95
N ALA A 507 36.71 25.50 1.12
CA ALA A 507 35.29 25.79 0.97
C ALA A 507 34.82 25.67 -0.49
N PHE A 508 35.60 26.13 -1.48
CA PHE A 508 35.29 25.90 -2.89
C PHE A 508 35.30 24.41 -3.26
N GLY A 509 36.26 23.64 -2.74
CA GLY A 509 36.27 22.18 -2.90
C GLY A 509 35.04 21.52 -2.29
N SER A 510 34.64 21.95 -1.09
CA SER A 510 33.43 21.45 -0.41
C SER A 510 32.14 21.84 -1.13
N ALA A 511 32.07 23.06 -1.70
CA ALA A 511 30.94 23.51 -2.51
C ALA A 511 30.80 22.70 -3.81
N LEU A 512 31.91 22.33 -4.45
CA LEU A 512 31.91 21.47 -5.63
C LEU A 512 31.40 20.07 -5.31
N LEU A 513 31.89 19.45 -4.23
CA LEU A 513 31.41 18.14 -3.79
C LEU A 513 29.93 18.16 -3.44
N LEU A 514 29.49 19.17 -2.70
CA LEU A 514 28.09 19.37 -2.37
C LEU A 514 27.23 19.55 -3.62
N PHE A 515 27.70 20.30 -4.62
CA PHE A 515 26.99 20.46 -5.89
C PHE A 515 26.78 19.13 -6.60
N LEU A 516 27.81 18.28 -6.63
CA LEU A 516 27.74 16.97 -7.31
C LEU A 516 26.91 15.95 -6.54
N GLU A 517 27.03 15.92 -5.21
CA GLU A 517 26.26 15.03 -4.33
C GLU A 517 24.76 15.32 -4.38
N GLU A 518 24.40 16.60 -4.44
CA GLU A 518 23.01 17.05 -4.46
C GLU A 518 22.32 16.87 -5.82
N MET A 519 23.03 16.51 -6.89
CA MET A 519 22.42 16.38 -8.23
C MET A 519 21.31 15.31 -8.26
N PRO A 520 20.12 15.62 -8.82
CA PRO A 520 19.03 14.63 -8.95
C PRO A 520 19.40 13.45 -9.83
N GLU A 521 20.28 13.67 -10.80
CA GLU A 521 20.85 12.63 -11.65
C GLU A 521 22.39 12.74 -11.57
N PRO A 522 23.09 11.66 -11.17
CA PRO A 522 24.54 11.67 -11.08
C PRO A 522 25.20 11.88 -12.44
N VAL A 523 26.47 12.33 -12.43
CA VAL A 523 27.26 12.55 -13.67
C VAL A 523 27.27 11.30 -14.54
N ILE A 524 27.42 10.13 -13.94
CA ILE A 524 27.20 8.86 -14.62
C ILE A 524 25.74 8.46 -14.35
N PRO A 525 24.88 8.26 -15.35
CA PRO A 525 23.50 7.82 -15.12
C PRO A 525 23.44 6.47 -14.40
N TYR A 526 22.46 6.28 -13.49
CA TYR A 526 22.31 5.04 -12.71
C TYR A 526 22.25 3.76 -13.57
N GLY A 527 21.72 3.84 -14.79
CA GLY A 527 21.66 2.71 -15.72
C GLY A 527 23.03 2.18 -16.17
N LEU A 528 24.09 2.98 -16.06
CA LEU A 528 25.46 2.61 -16.44
C LEU A 528 26.30 2.11 -15.26
N TYR A 529 25.83 2.25 -14.01
CA TYR A 529 26.60 1.90 -12.80
C TYR A 529 27.06 0.45 -12.78
N ALA A 530 26.18 -0.48 -13.12
CA ALA A 530 26.51 -1.90 -13.17
C ALA A 530 27.59 -2.22 -14.21
N GLN A 531 27.58 -1.51 -15.34
CA GLN A 531 28.59 -1.68 -16.39
C GLN A 531 29.93 -1.09 -15.95
N CYS A 532 29.93 0.11 -15.36
CA CYS A 532 31.12 0.72 -14.79
C CYS A 532 31.78 -0.16 -13.71
N ALA A 533 30.98 -0.77 -12.83
CA ALA A 533 31.49 -1.64 -11.76
C ALA A 533 32.07 -2.97 -12.25
N LEU A 534 31.61 -3.47 -13.40
CA LEU A 534 32.07 -4.72 -14.01
C LEU A 534 33.23 -4.53 -15.00
N THR A 535 33.61 -3.28 -15.26
CA THR A 535 34.66 -2.92 -16.22
C THR A 535 36.03 -3.23 -15.65
N ASN A 536 36.85 -3.97 -16.41
CA ASN A 536 38.20 -4.38 -15.98
C ASN A 536 39.32 -3.92 -16.95
N SER A 537 38.99 -3.13 -17.97
CA SER A 537 39.97 -2.60 -18.93
C SER A 537 39.69 -1.13 -19.29
N ARG A 538 40.74 -0.41 -19.69
CA ARG A 538 40.67 1.01 -20.05
C ARG A 538 39.83 1.24 -21.31
N GLU A 539 39.90 0.32 -22.27
CA GLU A 539 39.14 0.37 -23.53
C GLU A 539 37.63 0.20 -23.28
N GLN A 540 37.25 -0.75 -22.41
CA GLN A 540 35.87 -0.95 -21.99
C GLN A 540 35.34 0.27 -21.22
N ALA A 541 36.18 0.91 -20.41
CA ALA A 541 35.82 2.14 -19.71
C ALA A 541 35.51 3.25 -20.74
N TYR A 542 36.38 3.48 -21.73
CA TYR A 542 36.14 4.47 -22.79
C TYR A 542 34.88 4.17 -23.62
N GLU A 543 34.58 2.91 -23.92
CA GLU A 543 33.34 2.53 -24.61
C GLU A 543 32.09 2.94 -23.82
N ILE A 544 32.10 2.79 -22.50
CA ILE A 544 31.00 3.25 -21.63
C ILE A 544 30.94 4.78 -21.61
N LEU A 545 32.08 5.48 -21.65
CA LEU A 545 32.11 6.95 -21.71
C LEU A 545 31.50 7.48 -23.00
N ASP A 546 31.73 6.82 -24.12
CA ASP A 546 31.14 7.19 -25.42
C ASP A 546 29.61 7.03 -25.44
N THR A 547 29.05 6.26 -24.50
CA THR A 547 27.59 6.09 -24.34
C THR A 547 26.95 7.15 -23.42
N LEU A 548 27.75 8.01 -22.77
CA LEU A 548 27.23 9.05 -21.89
C LEU A 548 26.42 10.08 -22.70
N PRO A 549 25.29 10.57 -22.16
CA PRO A 549 24.61 11.72 -22.73
C PRO A 549 25.58 12.91 -22.87
N GLY A 550 25.47 13.68 -23.95
CA GLY A 550 26.45 14.74 -24.25
C GLY A 550 26.68 15.75 -23.13
N LEU A 551 25.66 16.06 -22.32
CA LEU A 551 25.80 16.92 -21.14
C LEU A 551 26.66 16.26 -20.04
N ASN A 552 26.37 15.00 -19.73
CA ASN A 552 27.08 14.20 -18.73
C ASN A 552 28.54 13.97 -19.14
N ALA A 553 28.78 13.72 -20.44
CA ALA A 553 30.12 13.62 -21.00
C ALA A 553 30.91 14.93 -20.82
N ASN A 554 30.30 16.09 -21.13
CA ASN A 554 30.95 17.39 -20.96
C ASN A 554 31.26 17.71 -19.49
N VAL A 555 30.29 17.47 -18.59
CA VAL A 555 30.47 17.66 -17.14
C VAL A 555 31.61 16.79 -16.63
N ARG A 556 31.66 15.52 -17.03
CA ARG A 556 32.76 14.62 -16.70
C ARG A 556 34.09 15.11 -17.25
N CYS A 557 34.17 15.50 -18.52
CA CYS A 557 35.42 15.97 -19.14
C CYS A 557 35.99 17.19 -18.42
N ASN A 558 35.13 18.15 -18.04
CA ASN A 558 35.57 19.33 -17.29
C ASN A 558 36.07 18.98 -15.89
N LEU A 559 35.42 18.04 -15.20
CA LEU A 559 35.88 17.53 -13.90
C LEU A 559 37.20 16.76 -14.04
N SER A 560 37.38 15.95 -15.09
CA SER A 560 38.63 15.23 -15.32
C SER A 560 39.81 16.18 -15.61
N GLN A 561 39.58 17.27 -16.35
CA GLN A 561 40.61 18.28 -16.61
C GLN A 561 41.01 19.03 -15.33
N ASP A 562 40.05 19.33 -14.46
CA ASP A 562 40.29 19.94 -13.15
C ASP A 562 41.12 19.01 -12.24
N MET A 563 40.70 17.75 -12.15
CA MET A 563 41.42 16.72 -11.39
C MET A 563 42.85 16.49 -11.91
N GLU A 564 43.03 16.41 -13.23
CA GLU A 564 44.37 16.26 -13.86
C GLU A 564 45.29 17.45 -13.56
N ALA A 565 44.75 18.67 -13.48
CA ALA A 565 45.54 19.86 -13.15
C ALA A 565 45.99 19.89 -11.68
N HIS A 566 45.17 19.37 -10.77
CA HIS A 566 45.53 19.18 -9.36
C HIS A 566 46.42 17.95 -9.12
N ALA A 567 46.38 16.95 -10.00
CA ALA A 567 47.21 15.74 -9.97
C ALA A 567 48.68 15.94 -10.39
N VAL A 568 49.07 17.14 -10.83
CA VAL A 568 50.45 17.42 -11.28
C VAL A 568 51.47 17.39 -10.11
N HIS A 569 51.02 17.23 -8.87
CA HIS A 569 51.88 17.01 -7.71
C HIS A 569 52.34 15.54 -7.59
N PRO A 570 53.61 15.25 -7.22
CA PRO A 570 54.23 13.93 -7.44
C PRO A 570 53.73 12.77 -6.58
N ASP A 571 52.66 12.95 -5.80
CA ASP A 571 52.13 11.92 -4.90
C ASP A 571 51.01 11.10 -5.57
N VAL A 572 51.35 9.86 -5.95
CA VAL A 572 50.45 8.84 -6.53
C VAL A 572 49.24 8.52 -5.62
N ASP A 573 49.32 8.88 -4.34
CA ASP A 573 48.24 8.72 -3.36
C ASP A 573 47.13 9.77 -3.55
N PHE A 574 47.45 10.95 -4.09
CA PHE A 574 46.50 12.04 -4.35
C PHE A 574 45.49 11.68 -5.47
N ASP A 575 45.98 11.12 -6.58
CA ASP A 575 45.15 10.65 -7.71
C ASP A 575 44.11 9.59 -7.32
N TYR A 576 44.52 8.65 -6.47
CA TYR A 576 43.65 7.59 -5.96
C TYR A 576 42.57 8.14 -5.02
N ARG A 577 42.93 9.10 -4.16
CA ARG A 577 42.04 9.71 -3.17
C ARG A 577 40.94 10.55 -3.81
N ILE A 578 41.29 11.43 -4.75
CA ILE A 578 40.32 12.23 -5.50
C ILE A 578 39.38 11.30 -6.28
N SER A 579 39.92 10.32 -7.02
CA SER A 579 39.09 9.35 -7.75
C SER A 579 38.11 8.59 -6.84
N SER A 580 38.51 8.24 -5.61
CA SER A 580 37.63 7.56 -4.65
C SER A 580 36.51 8.45 -4.08
N LEU A 581 36.76 9.75 -3.94
CA LEU A 581 35.81 10.72 -3.38
C LEU A 581 34.65 10.96 -4.36
N PHE A 582 34.97 11.14 -5.64
CA PHE A 582 34.02 11.44 -6.72
C PHE A 582 33.25 10.20 -7.23
N LEU A 583 33.63 8.98 -6.81
CA LEU A 583 32.95 7.72 -7.11
C LEU A 583 32.07 7.19 -5.96
N SER A 584 31.99 7.90 -4.84
CA SER A 584 31.21 7.47 -3.68
C SER A 584 29.71 7.47 -4.01
N THR A 585 29.04 6.33 -3.81
CA THR A 585 27.61 6.17 -4.04
C THR A 585 26.85 6.56 -2.77
N GLY A 586 26.05 7.63 -2.86
CA GLY A 586 25.49 8.38 -1.74
C GLY A 586 24.44 7.71 -0.84
N GLN A 587 24.47 6.39 -0.59
CA GLN A 587 23.60 5.78 0.44
C GLN A 587 24.15 4.56 1.23
N GLU A 588 25.43 4.15 1.09
CA GLU A 588 25.96 3.00 1.87
C GLU A 588 27.36 3.24 2.51
N GLY A 589 27.63 4.47 2.94
CA GLY A 589 28.90 4.87 3.55
C GLY A 589 29.31 4.19 4.88
N GLU A 590 28.41 3.43 5.53
CA GLU A 590 28.73 2.72 6.79
C GLU A 590 28.78 1.19 6.69
N ARG A 591 28.30 0.57 5.61
CA ARG A 591 28.30 -0.91 5.48
C ARG A 591 29.38 -1.48 4.57
N HIS A 592 30.05 -0.65 3.76
CA HIS A 592 31.07 -1.10 2.82
C HIS A 592 32.53 -0.89 3.26
N ARG A 593 32.81 -0.65 4.55
CA ARG A 593 34.20 -0.71 5.08
C ARG A 593 34.77 -2.13 5.16
N SER A 594 33.99 -3.18 4.86
CA SER A 594 34.45 -4.58 4.90
C SER A 594 34.85 -5.17 3.54
N TYR A 595 34.61 -4.47 2.42
CA TYR A 595 35.00 -4.93 1.08
C TYR A 595 36.30 -4.28 0.55
N ALA A 596 36.86 -3.30 1.26
CA ALA A 596 38.11 -2.61 0.96
C ALA A 596 39.38 -3.40 1.33
N LYS A 597 39.36 -4.73 1.15
CA LYS A 597 40.56 -5.57 1.22
C LYS A 597 40.89 -6.29 -0.09
N ASN A 598 40.01 -6.22 -1.09
CA ASN A 598 40.24 -6.81 -2.41
C ASN A 598 40.32 -5.75 -3.55
N SER A 599 40.28 -4.46 -3.22
CA SER A 599 40.46 -3.35 -4.17
C SER A 599 41.92 -2.86 -4.30
N GLU A 600 42.86 -3.44 -3.53
CA GLU A 600 44.30 -3.11 -3.59
C GLU A 600 44.94 -3.45 -4.96
N ASP A 601 44.33 -4.32 -5.77
CA ASP A 601 44.86 -4.74 -7.08
C ASP A 601 44.19 -4.07 -8.30
N ILE A 602 43.05 -3.40 -8.15
CA ILE A 602 42.30 -2.82 -9.28
C ILE A 602 42.71 -1.36 -9.54
N CYS A 603 43.02 -0.58 -8.51
CA CYS A 603 43.49 0.80 -8.71
C CYS A 603 44.97 0.93 -9.05
N ARG A 604 45.79 -0.11 -8.85
CA ARG A 604 47.20 -0.11 -9.29
C ARG A 604 47.40 -0.17 -10.82
N ARG A 605 46.33 -0.35 -11.61
CA ARG A 605 46.44 -0.58 -13.06
C ARG A 605 45.65 0.40 -13.94
N SER A 606 45.04 1.41 -13.36
CA SER A 606 44.17 2.35 -14.11
C SER A 606 44.67 3.79 -14.13
N VAL A 607 45.81 4.08 -13.49
CA VAL A 607 46.51 5.38 -13.55
C VAL A 607 47.91 5.17 -14.12
N VAL A 608 47.93 4.79 -15.41
CA VAL A 608 48.88 5.22 -16.46
C VAL A 608 48.08 5.25 -17.75
#